data_AF-A0A7C6DV29-F1
#
_entry.id   AF-A0A7C6DV29-F1
#
_cell.length_a   1.000
_cell.length_b   1.000
_cell.length_c   1.000
_cell.angle_alpha   90.00
_cell.angle_beta   90.00
_cell.angle_gamma   90.00
#
_symmetry.space_group_name_H-M   'P 1'
#
loop_
_entity.id
_entity.type
_entity.pdbx_description
1 polymer ?
#
loop_
_entity_poly.entity_id
_entity_poly.type
_entity_poly.pdbx_seq_one_letter_code
_entity_poly.pdbx_strand_id
1 'polypeptide(L)'
;SHILLVDAAVMGLEPGECRLVKPEHLKVFPAISTHMLPLRVFCDYLANTTEAKISLLLVEPKDTDFGEGLSPEVEATEHRIVNLLLAVLP
;
A
#
# COMPACT_ATOMS: atom_id res chain seq x y z
N SER A 1 2.08 13.03 13.19
CA SER A 1 3.54 12.77 13.12
C SER A 1 3.89 11.77 12.02
N HIS A 2 3.06 10.75 11.80
CA HIS A 2 3.24 9.76 10.75
C HIS A 2 1.95 9.61 9.95
N ILE A 3 2.08 9.26 8.67
CA ILE A 3 0.98 8.88 7.78
C ILE A 3 1.35 7.53 7.18
N LEU A 4 0.47 6.54 7.34
CA LEU A 4 0.56 5.24 6.68
C LEU A 4 -0.50 5.19 5.59
N LEU A 5 -0.09 5.10 4.34
CA LEU A 5 -0.98 4.83 3.22
C LEU A 5 -1.06 3.32 3.04
N VAL A 6 -2.26 2.78 2.83
CA VAL A 6 -2.48 1.37 2.54
C VAL A 6 -3.16 1.29 1.18
N ASP A 7 -2.60 0.51 0.26
CA ASP A 7 -3.11 0.39 -1.11
C ASP A 7 -2.84 -1.00 -1.68
N ALA A 8 -3.64 -1.41 -2.67
CA ALA A 8 -3.35 -2.57 -3.48
C ALA A 8 -2.32 -2.19 -4.56
N ALA A 9 -1.30 -3.02 -4.77
CA ALA A 9 -0.29 -2.78 -5.78
C ALA A 9 0.10 -4.07 -6.48
N VAL A 10 0.09 -4.05 -7.81
CA VAL A 10 0.62 -5.14 -8.65
C VAL A 10 2.13 -5.07 -8.61
N MET A 11 2.76 -5.95 -7.84
CA MET A 11 4.21 -6.04 -7.66
C MET A 11 4.77 -7.34 -8.26
N GLY A 12 3.92 -8.24 -8.76
CA GLY A 12 4.32 -9.54 -9.30
C GLY A 12 4.74 -10.52 -8.20
N LEU A 13 4.21 -10.33 -6.98
CA LEU A 13 4.37 -11.24 -5.86
C LEU A 13 3.20 -12.24 -5.80
N GLU A 14 3.20 -13.11 -4.80
CA GLU A 14 2.05 -13.96 -4.51
C GLU A 14 0.89 -13.13 -3.94
N PRO A 15 -0.37 -13.41 -4.28
CA PRO A 15 -1.52 -12.68 -3.74
C PRO A 15 -1.51 -12.62 -2.21
N GLY A 16 -1.77 -11.43 -1.67
CA GLY A 16 -1.71 -11.16 -0.22
C GLY A 16 -0.30 -10.88 0.32
N GLU A 17 0.77 -10.99 -0.47
CA GLU A 17 2.09 -10.51 -0.05
C GLU A 17 2.09 -9.00 0.18
N CYS A 18 2.86 -8.57 1.18
CA CYS A 18 2.93 -7.17 1.59
C CYS A 18 4.34 -6.60 1.47
N ARG A 19 4.43 -5.31 1.13
CA ARG A 19 5.67 -4.54 1.20
C ARG A 19 5.42 -3.19 1.86
N LEU A 20 6.20 -2.90 2.91
CA LEU A 20 6.29 -1.56 3.50
C LEU A 20 7.38 -0.79 2.77
N VAL A 21 7.01 0.29 2.09
CA VAL A 21 7.92 1.10 1.29
C VAL A 21 7.84 2.57 1.66
N LYS A 22 8.91 3.31 1.38
CA LYS A 22 8.91 4.78 1.45
C LYS A 22 8.53 5.36 0.09
N PRO A 23 7.93 6.56 0.04
CA PRO A 23 7.60 7.24 -1.21
C PRO A 23 8.79 7.35 -2.17
N GLU A 24 10.01 7.54 -1.66
CA GLU A 24 11.23 7.62 -2.48
C GLU A 24 11.52 6.34 -3.29
N HIS A 25 11.11 5.18 -2.79
CA HIS A 25 11.37 3.86 -3.39
C HIS A 25 10.35 3.46 -4.47
N LEU A 26 9.28 4.23 -4.65
CA LEU A 26 8.28 4.00 -5.71
C LEU A 26 8.88 4.09 -7.14
N LYS A 27 10.11 4.59 -7.30
CA LYS A 27 10.81 4.62 -8.60
C LYS A 27 11.35 3.26 -9.07
N VAL A 28 11.42 2.25 -8.20
CA VAL A 28 12.16 0.99 -8.42
C VAL A 28 11.24 -0.19 -8.76
N PHE A 29 9.91 -0.05 -8.58
CA PHE A 29 8.96 -1.11 -8.90
C PHE A 29 8.58 -1.08 -10.39
N PRO A 30 8.42 -2.24 -11.07
CA PRO A 30 8.10 -2.28 -12.48
C PRO A 30 6.76 -1.58 -12.74
N ALA A 31 6.79 -0.67 -13.69
CA ALA A 31 5.75 0.30 -14.03
C ALA A 31 4.53 -0.32 -14.71
N ILE A 32 3.76 -1.16 -14.00
CA ILE A 32 2.46 -1.67 -14.47
C ILE A 32 1.35 -1.34 -13.47
N SER A 33 1.25 -0.06 -13.11
CA SER A 33 -0.01 0.52 -12.67
C SER A 33 -0.02 2.01 -13.02
N THR A 34 -1.09 2.47 -13.65
CA THR A 34 -1.33 3.87 -14.06
C THR A 34 -1.37 4.85 -12.88
N HIS A 35 -1.21 4.37 -11.64
CA HIS A 35 -1.30 5.14 -10.40
C HIS A 35 0.04 5.49 -9.71
N MET A 36 1.20 5.05 -10.23
CA MET A 36 2.48 5.26 -9.54
C MET A 36 2.98 6.71 -9.51
N LEU A 37 2.86 7.45 -10.63
CA LEU A 37 3.25 8.87 -10.66
C LEU A 37 2.28 9.75 -9.83
N PRO A 38 0.95 9.58 -9.92
CA PRO A 38 -0.01 10.25 -9.03
C PRO A 38 0.25 10.00 -7.55
N LEU A 39 0.54 8.75 -7.15
CA LEU A 39 0.75 8.38 -5.76
C LEU A 39 2.00 9.03 -5.16
N ARG A 40 3.09 9.11 -5.94
CA ARG A 40 4.29 9.82 -5.51
C ARG A 40 4.04 11.32 -5.32
N VAL A 41 3.36 11.97 -6.26
CA VAL A 41 3.00 13.40 -6.14
C VAL A 41 2.10 13.63 -4.93
N PHE A 42 1.16 12.72 -4.66
CA PHE A 42 0.30 12.77 -3.49
C PHE A 42 1.11 12.65 -2.18
N CYS A 43 2.06 11.71 -2.12
CA CYS A 43 2.95 11.57 -0.95
C CYS A 43 3.82 12.83 -0.76
N ASP A 44 4.41 13.36 -1.83
CA ASP A 44 5.23 14.57 -1.78
C ASP A 44 4.39 15.77 -1.28
N TYR A 45 3.14 15.91 -1.75
CA TYR A 45 2.21 16.93 -1.28
C TYR A 45 1.89 16.80 0.22
N LEU A 46 1.56 15.59 0.67
CA LEU A 46 1.26 15.33 2.08
C LEU A 46 2.48 15.62 2.97
N ALA A 47 3.67 15.19 2.56
CA ALA A 47 4.90 15.38 3.32
C ALA A 47 5.19 16.88 3.48
N ASN A 48 5.05 17.66 2.41
CA ASN A 48 5.27 19.11 2.43
C ASN A 48 4.20 19.89 3.21
N THR A 49 2.96 19.41 3.21
CA THR A 49 1.83 20.11 3.86
C THR A 49 1.72 19.78 5.35
N THR A 50 2.13 18.58 5.75
CA THR A 50 1.92 18.06 7.11
C THR A 50 3.20 17.88 7.91
N GLU A 51 4.36 17.96 7.26
CA GLU A 51 5.68 17.62 7.81
C GLU A 51 5.74 16.19 8.41
N ALA A 52 4.78 15.33 8.07
CA ALA A 52 4.69 13.98 8.60
C ALA A 52 5.61 13.02 7.85
N LYS A 53 6.09 12.00 8.57
CA LYS A 53 6.79 10.86 7.95
C LYS A 53 5.77 9.97 7.25
N ILE A 54 6.03 9.66 5.99
CA ILE A 54 5.11 8.87 5.16
C ILE A 54 5.69 7.48 4.91
N SER A 55 4.83 6.47 4.97
CA SER A 55 5.14 5.11 4.50
C SER A 55 3.92 4.52 3.80
N LEU A 56 4.15 3.61 2.87
CA LEU A 56 3.12 2.91 2.13
C LEU A 56 3.19 1.42 2.45
N LEU A 57 2.06 0.84 2.86
CA LEU A 57 1.87 -0.59 2.98
C LEU A 57 1.11 -1.07 1.74
N LEU A 58 1.84 -1.72 0.85
CA LEU A 58 1.34 -2.20 -0.42
C LEU A 58 1.00 -3.68 -0.31
N VAL A 59 -0.17 -4.09 -0.80
CA VAL A 59 -0.65 -5.47 -0.79
C VAL A 59 -0.82 -5.97 -2.23
N GLU A 60 -0.25 -7.13 -2.56
CA GLU A 60 -0.44 -7.76 -3.86
C GLU A 60 -1.89 -8.25 -3.99
N PRO A 61 -2.68 -7.77 -4.97
CA PRO A 61 -4.00 -8.29 -5.24
C PRO A 61 -3.91 -9.62 -6.01
N LYS A 62 -4.94 -10.47 -5.89
CA LYS A 62 -5.11 -11.63 -6.78
C LYS A 62 -5.77 -11.24 -8.11
N ASP A 63 -6.76 -10.36 -8.00
CA ASP A 63 -7.62 -9.91 -9.09
C ASP A 63 -8.02 -8.46 -8.79
N THR A 64 -8.04 -7.63 -9.84
CA THR A 64 -8.43 -6.22 -9.80
C THR A 64 -9.54 -5.89 -10.80
N ASP A 65 -10.10 -6.90 -11.48
CA ASP A 65 -11.23 -6.73 -12.38
C ASP A 65 -12.49 -6.31 -11.63
N PHE A 66 -13.47 -5.81 -12.37
CA PHE A 66 -14.76 -5.43 -11.80
C PHE A 66 -15.43 -6.63 -11.12
N GLY A 67 -15.68 -6.49 -9.82
CA GLY A 67 -16.29 -7.50 -8.97
C GLY A 67 -16.46 -6.95 -7.56
N GLU A 68 -16.91 -7.81 -6.63
CA GLU A 68 -17.08 -7.46 -5.22
C GLU A 68 -16.27 -8.40 -4.33
N GLY A 69 -15.68 -7.84 -3.26
CA GLY A 69 -15.00 -8.60 -2.22
C GLY A 69 -13.49 -8.81 -2.45
N LEU A 70 -12.85 -9.40 -1.43
CA LEU A 70 -11.44 -9.76 -1.47
C LEU A 70 -11.29 -11.24 -1.80
N SER A 71 -10.22 -11.59 -2.52
CA SER A 71 -9.80 -12.99 -2.61
C SER A 71 -9.41 -13.53 -1.23
N PRO A 72 -9.61 -14.82 -0.93
CA PRO A 72 -9.28 -15.40 0.38
C PRO A 72 -7.85 -15.12 0.86
N GLU A 73 -6.88 -15.08 -0.06
CA GLU A 73 -5.48 -14.78 0.22
C GLU A 73 -5.29 -13.34 0.74
N VAL A 74 -5.97 -12.39 0.10
CA VAL A 74 -5.91 -10.96 0.46
C VAL A 74 -6.73 -10.69 1.72
N GLU A 75 -7.86 -11.35 1.91
CA GLU A 75 -8.66 -11.26 3.15
C GLU A 75 -7.88 -11.76 4.37
N ALA A 76 -7.17 -12.88 4.24
CA ALA A 76 -6.30 -13.37 5.32
C ALA A 76 -5.18 -12.36 5.66
N THR A 77 -4.65 -11.67 4.66
CA THR A 77 -3.67 -10.60 4.86
C THR A 77 -4.29 -9.36 5.50
N GLU A 78 -5.49 -8.95 5.08
CA GLU A 78 -6.23 -7.83 5.68
C GLU A 78 -6.39 -8.05 7.19
N HIS A 79 -6.84 -9.24 7.61
CA HIS A 79 -6.99 -9.57 9.02
C HIS A 79 -5.66 -9.49 9.78
N ARG A 80 -4.55 -9.93 9.17
CA ARG A 80 -3.21 -9.83 9.78
C ARG A 80 -2.78 -8.37 9.94
N ILE A 81 -3.00 -7.54 8.92
CA ILE A 81 -2.66 -6.11 8.94
C ILE A 81 -3.47 -5.42 10.03
N VAL A 82 -4.79 -5.62 10.08
CA VAL A 82 -5.66 -4.98 11.08
C VAL A 82 -5.24 -5.38 12.49
N ASN A 83 -5.02 -6.67 12.74
CA ASN A 83 -4.56 -7.15 14.04
C ASN A 83 -3.21 -6.55 14.44
N LEU A 84 -2.27 -6.44 13.50
CA LEU A 84 -0.97 -5.79 13.74
C LEU A 84 -1.15 -4.32 14.09
N LEU A 85 -1.94 -3.58 13.31
CA LEU A 85 -2.16 -2.15 13.52
C LEU A 85 -2.84 -1.89 14.87
N LEU A 86 -3.86 -2.67 15.23
CA LEU A 86 -4.51 -2.58 16.54
C LEU A 86 -3.55 -2.88 17.71
N ALA A 87 -2.53 -3.71 17.50
CA ALA A 87 -1.56 -4.05 18.52
C ALA A 87 -0.45 -2.99 18.71
N VAL A 88 -0.14 -2.20 17.67
CA VAL A 88 0.99 -1.25 17.67
C VAL A 88 0.57 0.22 17.70
N LEU A 89 -0.66 0.52 17.28
CA LEU A 89 -1.19 1.87 17.33
C LEU A 89 -1.70 2.16 18.76
N PRO A 90 -1.43 3.38 19.26
CA PRO A 90 -1.83 3.80 20.60
C PRO A 90 -3.34 3.99 20.77
#